data_AF-A0A2M7K764-F1
#
_entry.id   AF-A0A2M7K764-F1
#
_cell.length_a   1.000
_cell.length_b   1.000
_cell.length_c   1.000
_cell.angle_alpha   90.00
_cell.angle_beta   90.00
_cell.angle_gamma   90.00
#
_symmetry.space_group_name_H-M   'P 1'
#
loop_
_entity.id
_entity.type
_entity.pdbx_description
1 polymer ?
#
loop_
_entity_poly.entity_id
_entity_poly.type
_entity_poly.pdbx_seq_one_letter_code
_entity_poly.pdbx_strand_id
1 'polypeptide(L)'
;MEQIKLMQFSPGSGCGCKISPKDLELIIKNINNPFIDKRLLVGNGSKDDAAVIDLENAQALISTTDFFTPIVDNAYEFGYISAVNAISDIYAMGGKPLLAISILCWPLS
;
A
#
# COMPACT_ATOMS: atom_id res chain seq x y z
N MET A 1 -18.84 28.77 3.96
CA MET A 1 -18.23 27.60 4.63
C MET A 1 -16.74 27.77 4.58
N GLU A 2 -16.07 27.63 5.71
CA GLU A 2 -14.60 27.61 5.74
C GLU A 2 -14.10 26.34 5.03
N GLN A 3 -12.98 26.44 4.30
CA GLN A 3 -12.42 25.32 3.56
C GLN A 3 -11.76 24.36 4.54
N ILE A 4 -12.25 23.11 4.60
CA ILE A 4 -11.65 22.06 5.43
C ILE A 4 -10.25 21.75 4.90
N LYS A 5 -9.25 21.89 5.77
CA LYS A 5 -7.84 21.55 5.51
C LYS A 5 -7.57 20.12 5.91
N LEU A 6 -7.32 19.21 4.96
CA LEU A 6 -7.19 17.79 5.31
C LEU A 6 -6.01 17.49 6.24
N MET A 7 -4.92 18.28 6.20
CA MET A 7 -3.77 18.01 7.07
C MET A 7 -4.07 18.19 8.56
N GLN A 8 -5.18 18.85 8.93
CA GLN A 8 -5.62 18.92 10.33
C GLN A 8 -5.97 17.54 10.92
N PHE A 9 -6.25 16.55 10.07
CA PHE A 9 -6.52 15.16 10.45
C PHE A 9 -5.29 14.25 10.36
N SER A 10 -4.10 14.81 10.14
CA SER A 10 -2.84 14.05 10.00
C SER A 10 -1.83 14.47 11.09
N PRO A 11 -2.02 14.05 12.35
CA PRO A 11 -1.12 14.41 13.45
C PRO A 11 0.33 13.91 13.24
N GLY A 12 0.54 12.91 12.37
CA GLY A 12 1.84 12.57 11.80
C GLY A 12 1.84 12.85 10.29
N SER A 13 2.92 13.40 9.75
CA SER A 13 3.00 13.77 8.33
C SER A 13 3.30 12.56 7.43
N GLY A 14 2.29 12.02 6.73
CA GLY A 14 2.46 11.13 5.58
C GLY A 14 3.22 9.82 5.84
N CYS A 15 4.23 9.52 5.01
CA CYS A 15 5.08 8.32 5.14
C CYS A 15 5.80 8.19 6.49
N GLY A 16 5.91 9.26 7.28
CA GLY A 16 6.40 9.21 8.66
C GLY A 16 5.50 8.42 9.62
N CYS A 17 4.30 8.03 9.18
CA CYS A 17 3.39 7.15 9.91
C CYS A 17 3.64 5.66 9.65
N LYS A 18 4.55 5.30 8.74
CA LYS A 18 4.93 3.90 8.51
C LYS A 18 5.75 3.40 9.71
N ILE A 19 5.45 2.18 10.16
CA ILE A 19 6.29 1.47 11.13
C ILE A 19 7.70 1.28 10.53
N SER A 20 8.75 1.40 11.36
CA SER A 20 10.11 1.22 10.85
C SER A 20 10.31 -0.22 10.34
N PRO A 21 11.16 -0.45 9.31
CA PRO A 21 11.42 -1.80 8.81
C PRO A 21 11.90 -2.76 9.90
N LYS A 22 12.67 -2.26 10.87
CA LYS A 22 13.16 -3.04 12.01
C LYS A 22 12.04 -3.47 12.95
N ASP A 23 11.10 -2.57 13.24
CA ASP A 23 9.97 -2.88 14.13
C ASP A 23 8.98 -3.81 13.42
N LEU A 24 8.74 -3.61 12.12
CA LEU A 24 7.91 -4.51 11.32
C LEU A 24 8.48 -5.93 11.32
N GLU A 25 9.79 -6.07 11.09
CA GLU A 25 10.48 -7.36 11.11
C GLU A 25 10.29 -8.08 12.45
N LEU A 26 10.36 -7.36 13.58
CA LEU A 26 10.10 -7.93 14.90
C LEU A 26 8.65 -8.39 15.08
N ILE A 27 7.68 -7.63 14.58
CA ILE A 27 6.25 -7.99 14.66
C ILE A 27 5.96 -9.25 13.85
N ILE A 28 6.47 -9.33 12.62
CA ILE A 28 6.17 -10.45 11.71
C ILE A 28 6.99 -11.72 12.01
N LYS A 29 8.09 -11.60 12.77
CA LYS A 29 9.00 -12.73 13.09
C LYS A 29 8.29 -13.93 13.73
N ASN A 30 7.21 -13.71 14.46
CA ASN A 30 6.46 -14.77 15.16
C ASN A 30 5.28 -15.32 14.36
N ILE A 31 5.04 -14.83 13.12
CA ILE A 31 4.03 -15.38 12.22
C ILE A 31 4.58 -16.70 11.65
N ASN A 32 4.44 -17.77 12.43
CA ASN A 32 5.02 -19.09 12.16
C ASN A 32 4.21 -19.95 11.17
N ASN A 33 3.52 -19.34 10.22
CA ASN A 33 2.78 -20.08 9.20
C ASN A 33 3.17 -19.58 7.80
N PRO A 34 4.31 -20.02 7.25
CA PRO A 34 4.69 -19.65 5.90
C PRO A 34 3.59 -20.14 4.96
N PHE A 35 2.97 -19.20 4.25
CA PHE A 35 2.09 -19.56 3.15
C PHE A 35 2.98 -20.15 2.04
N ILE A 36 2.99 -21.48 1.95
CA ILE A 36 3.78 -22.21 0.96
C ILE A 36 2.85 -22.57 -0.19
N ASP A 37 2.86 -21.72 -1.21
CA ASP A 37 2.29 -22.01 -2.53
C ASP A 37 3.40 -21.84 -3.56
N LYS A 38 3.61 -22.83 -4.41
CA LYS A 38 4.65 -22.78 -5.45
C LYS A 38 4.39 -21.68 -6.48
N ARG A 39 3.14 -21.23 -6.58
CA ARG A 39 2.74 -20.13 -7.45
C ARG A 39 3.08 -18.77 -6.86
N LEU A 40 3.34 -18.66 -5.56
CA LEU A 40 3.74 -17.39 -4.94
C LEU A 40 5.20 -17.09 -5.30
N LEU A 41 5.39 -16.23 -6.31
CA LEU A 41 6.69 -15.85 -6.83
C LEU A 41 7.38 -14.82 -5.92
N VAL A 42 6.60 -13.89 -5.38
CA VAL A 42 7.05 -12.84 -4.45
C VAL A 42 6.03 -12.75 -3.32
N GLY A 43 6.48 -12.85 -2.08
CA GLY A 43 5.63 -12.91 -0.90
C GLY A 43 6.29 -12.33 0.34
N ASN A 44 5.80 -12.66 1.53
CA ASN A 44 6.30 -12.10 2.78
C ASN A 44 7.77 -12.47 3.13
N GLY A 45 8.34 -13.46 2.44
CA GLY A 45 9.75 -13.84 2.60
C GLY A 45 10.72 -12.87 1.91
N SER A 46 10.23 -12.13 0.92
CA SER A 46 10.96 -11.10 0.19
C SER A 46 10.45 -9.73 0.65
N LYS A 47 11.35 -8.81 0.99
CA LYS A 47 11.01 -7.45 1.47
C LYS A 47 10.65 -6.52 0.30
N ASP A 48 9.79 -7.00 -0.61
CA ASP A 48 9.40 -6.30 -1.85
C ASP A 48 8.10 -5.51 -1.69
N ASP A 49 7.86 -4.59 -2.61
CA ASP A 49 6.75 -3.63 -2.58
C ASP A 49 5.37 -4.23 -2.99
N ALA A 50 5.32 -5.50 -3.43
CA ALA A 50 4.09 -6.17 -3.83
C ALA A 50 4.17 -7.70 -3.69
N ALA A 51 3.01 -8.35 -3.62
CA ALA A 51 2.91 -9.81 -3.76
C ALA A 51 2.70 -10.19 -5.23
N VAL A 52 3.33 -11.28 -5.68
CA VAL A 52 3.21 -11.77 -7.05
C VAL A 52 2.87 -13.26 -7.05
N ILE A 53 1.79 -13.63 -7.74
CA ILE A 53 1.37 -15.02 -7.91
C ILE A 53 1.30 -15.40 -9.39
N ASP A 54 1.88 -16.54 -9.75
CA ASP A 54 1.79 -17.15 -11.08
C ASP A 54 0.38 -17.70 -11.32
N LEU A 55 -0.19 -17.38 -12.49
CA LEU A 55 -1.49 -17.88 -12.93
C LEU A 55 -1.38 -19.14 -13.81
N GLU A 56 -0.18 -19.70 -13.94
CA GLU A 56 0.14 -20.95 -14.66
C GLU A 56 -0.19 -20.90 -16.16
N ASN A 57 -0.28 -19.70 -16.72
CA ASN A 57 -0.63 -19.44 -18.11
C ASN A 57 0.31 -18.40 -18.75
N ALA A 58 1.56 -18.34 -18.28
CA ALA A 58 2.55 -17.31 -18.62
C ALA A 58 2.13 -15.87 -18.26
N GLN A 59 1.22 -15.72 -17.31
CA GLN A 59 0.86 -14.45 -16.69
C GLN A 59 1.03 -14.56 -15.18
N ALA A 60 1.33 -13.43 -14.54
CA ALA A 60 1.37 -13.31 -13.09
C ALA A 60 0.44 -12.17 -12.65
N LEU A 61 -0.19 -12.34 -11.49
CA LEU A 61 -0.96 -11.29 -10.83
C LEU A 61 -0.07 -10.62 -9.79
N ILE A 62 0.08 -9.31 -9.92
CA ILE A 62 0.75 -8.44 -8.96
C ILE A 62 -0.33 -7.78 -8.11
N SER A 63 -0.19 -7.87 -6.79
CA SER A 63 -1.11 -7.28 -5.82
C SER A 63 -0.31 -6.43 -4.83
N THR A 64 -0.65 -5.14 -4.75
CA THR A 64 -0.11 -4.19 -3.77
C THR A 64 -1.25 -3.47 -3.06
N THR A 65 -0.96 -2.90 -1.89
CA THR A 65 -1.84 -2.01 -1.16
C THR A 65 -1.00 -0.98 -0.42
N ASP A 66 -1.30 0.31 -0.59
CA ASP A 66 -0.73 1.39 0.21
C ASP A 66 -1.81 2.42 0.53
N PHE A 67 -1.75 2.97 1.73
CA PHE A 67 -2.61 4.04 2.19
C PHE A 67 -1.88 4.82 3.29
N PHE A 68 -2.15 6.12 3.36
CA PHE A 68 -1.53 7.01 4.34
C PHE A 68 -2.47 8.17 4.65
N THR A 69 -2.17 8.89 5.74
CA THR A 69 -2.94 10.06 6.16
C THR A 69 -2.66 11.27 5.26
N PRO A 70 -3.55 12.28 5.21
CA PRO A 70 -3.40 13.41 4.30
C PRO A 70 -2.06 14.15 4.41
N ILE A 71 -1.41 14.38 3.27
CA ILE A 71 -0.13 15.12 3.17
C ILE A 71 -0.27 16.51 2.52
N VAL A 72 -1.47 16.83 2.05
CA VAL A 72 -1.84 18.12 1.46
C VAL A 72 -3.24 18.49 1.92
N ASP A 73 -3.56 19.78 1.93
CA ASP A 73 -4.86 20.26 2.42
C ASP A 73 -6.01 19.99 1.45
N ASN A 74 -5.74 19.92 0.15
CA ASN A 74 -6.74 19.73 -0.88
C ASN A 74 -7.11 18.25 -1.04
N ALA A 75 -8.40 17.92 -0.95
CA ALA A 75 -8.88 16.55 -1.04
C ALA A 75 -8.68 15.88 -2.39
N TYR A 76 -8.82 16.63 -3.49
CA TYR A 76 -8.60 16.09 -4.83
C TYR A 76 -7.12 15.81 -5.05
N GLU A 77 -6.23 16.73 -4.67
CA GLU A 77 -4.79 16.52 -4.76
C GLU A 77 -4.33 15.34 -3.91
N PHE A 78 -4.83 15.23 -2.68
CA PHE A 78 -4.54 14.08 -1.83
C PHE A 78 -4.98 12.76 -2.47
N GLY A 79 -6.19 12.70 -3.05
CA GLY A 79 -6.68 11.52 -3.76
C GLY A 79 -5.84 11.14 -4.97
N TYR A 80 -5.38 12.13 -5.76
CA TYR A 80 -4.45 11.89 -6.87
C TYR A 80 -3.12 11.33 -6.38
N ILE A 81 -2.53 11.95 -5.36
CA ILE A 81 -1.23 11.52 -4.82
C ILE A 81 -1.32 10.11 -4.24
N SER A 82 -2.37 9.81 -3.46
CA SER A 82 -2.55 8.49 -2.85
C SER A 82 -2.77 7.39 -3.89
N ALA A 83 -3.58 7.66 -4.92
CA ALA A 83 -3.78 6.72 -6.02
C ALA A 83 -2.49 6.46 -6.81
N VAL A 84 -1.72 7.50 -7.13
CA VAL A 84 -0.44 7.37 -7.84
C VAL A 84 0.57 6.57 -7.01
N ASN A 85 0.66 6.82 -5.70
CA ASN A 85 1.54 6.08 -4.79
C ASN A 85 1.15 4.60 -4.71
N ALA A 86 -0.13 4.27 -4.54
CA ALA A 86 -0.56 2.87 -4.50
C ALA A 86 -0.33 2.15 -5.84
N ILE A 87 -0.45 2.85 -6.96
CA ILE A 87 -0.22 2.28 -8.29
C ILE A 87 1.28 2.15 -8.61
N SER A 88 2.16 2.95 -7.98
CA SER A 88 3.58 2.97 -8.34
C SER A 88 4.28 1.63 -8.13
N ASP A 89 3.87 0.83 -7.15
CA ASP A 89 4.48 -0.49 -6.90
C ASP A 89 4.22 -1.45 -8.05
N ILE A 90 3.06 -1.36 -8.71
CA ILE A 90 2.75 -2.15 -9.91
C ILE A 90 3.75 -1.81 -11.02
N TYR A 91 4.02 -0.52 -11.24
CA TYR A 91 4.98 -0.09 -12.26
C TYR A 91 6.42 -0.45 -11.87
N ALA A 92 6.79 -0.34 -10.59
CA ALA A 92 8.12 -0.72 -10.08
C ALA A 92 8.41 -2.21 -10.32
N MET A 93 7.39 -3.05 -10.22
CA MET A 93 7.46 -4.49 -10.54
C MET A 93 7.37 -4.80 -12.03
N GLY A 94 7.34 -3.79 -12.91
CA GLY A 94 7.21 -3.95 -14.37
C GLY A 94 5.80 -4.39 -14.83
N GLY A 95 4.81 -4.26 -13.96
CA GLY A 95 3.43 -4.63 -14.23
C GLY A 95 2.62 -3.58 -14.97
N LYS A 96 1.42 -3.98 -15.40
CA LYS A 96 0.40 -3.08 -15.94
C LYS A 96 -0.82 -3.08 -15.00
N PRO A 97 -1.24 -1.93 -14.44
CA PRO A 97 -2.43 -1.87 -13.61
C PRO A 97 -3.68 -2.28 -14.40
N LEU A 98 -4.50 -3.14 -13.81
CA LEU A 98 -5.73 -3.66 -14.42
C LEU A 98 -7.00 -3.18 -13.71
N LEU A 99 -6.94 -3.07 -12.38
CA LEU A 99 -8.05 -2.67 -11.51
C LEU A 99 -7.49 -2.05 -10.22
N ALA A 100 -8.33 -1.32 -9.50
CA ALA A 100 -8.03 -0.80 -8.17
C ALA A 100 -9.28 -0.83 -7.29
N ILE A 101 -9.07 -0.96 -5.97
CA ILE A 101 -10.10 -0.83 -4.94
C ILE A 101 -9.69 0.33 -4.02
N SER A 102 -10.62 1.25 -3.75
CA SER A 102 -10.34 2.37 -2.85
C SER A 102 -10.48 1.93 -1.39
N ILE A 103 -9.46 2.23 -0.58
CA ILE A 103 -9.51 2.13 0.89
C ILE A 103 -9.65 3.54 1.44
N LEU A 104 -10.73 3.82 2.17
CA LEU A 104 -11.01 5.14 2.74
C LEU A 104 -11.30 5.02 4.24
N CYS A 105 -10.46 5.64 5.04
CA CYS A 105 -10.68 5.83 6.47
C CYS A 105 -11.10 7.29 6.70
N TRP A 106 -12.33 7.51 7.16
CA TRP A 106 -12.90 8.86 7.32
C TRP A 106 -13.45 9.05 8.74
N PRO A 107 -13.08 10.13 9.46
CA PRO A 107 -13.69 10.44 10.74
C PRO A 107 -15.14 10.87 10.53
N LEU A 108 -16.08 10.21 11.21
CA LEU A 108 -17.51 10.52 11.09
C LEU A 108 -17.98 11.64 12.03
N SER A 109 -17.09 12.16 12.89
CA SER A 109 -17.40 13.10 13.97
C SER A 109 -16.30 14.14 14.14
#